data_AF-A0A5C8T2T4-F1
#
_entry.id   AF-A0A5C8T2T4-F1
#
_cell.length_a   1.000
_cell.length_b   1.000
_cell.length_c   1.000
_cell.angle_alpha   90.00
_cell.angle_beta   90.00
_cell.angle_gamma   90.00
#
_symmetry.space_group_name_H-M   'P 1'
#
loop_
_entity.id
_entity.type
_entity.pdbx_description
1 polymer ?
#
loop_
_entity_poly.entity_id
_entity_poly.type
_entity_poly.pdbx_seq_one_letter_code
_entity_poly.pdbx_strand_id
1 'polypeptide(L)'
;MNQKRYRIEDSLGLAPAVVMAPSAQPVAGGANLDEILSAIQDLRRITQSSAGETIDACRRELSEAFAMRSELDVMKAAITNTRDEIAALYHSESNGKGMRRAADELGAVVGSTERATSTLLTALEDIEASANILRAGNLGKGGQDKVDVILDRVIVAYEACNFQDLTGQRISKIVNVMSFVESHLDRMISAWSGLDGFRDLIDGGVEAVIDPDDERSLLNGPKLDEDPGHVDQSDIDALFG
;
A
#
# COMPACT_ATOMS: atom_id res chain seq x y z
N MET A 1 39.23 88.63 14.38
CA MET A 1 38.68 89.82 13.70
C MET A 1 37.18 89.88 13.91
N ASN A 2 36.75 90.91 14.64
CA ASN A 2 35.47 91.64 14.59
C ASN A 2 34.14 90.87 14.70
N GLN A 3 33.82 90.61 15.97
CA GLN A 3 32.52 90.72 16.61
C GLN A 3 31.70 91.93 16.12
N LYS A 4 30.44 91.72 15.69
CA LYS A 4 29.37 92.72 15.75
C LYS A 4 28.03 92.05 16.05
N ARG A 5 27.64 92.11 17.33
CA ARG A 5 26.23 92.13 17.75
C ARG A 5 25.65 93.47 17.30
N TYR A 6 24.45 93.49 16.72
CA TYR A 6 23.56 94.64 16.84
C TYR A 6 22.11 94.18 16.89
N ARG A 7 21.50 94.52 18.02
CA ARG A 7 20.11 94.36 18.41
C ARG A 7 19.42 95.69 18.08
N ILE A 8 18.33 95.67 17.32
CA ILE A 8 17.39 96.80 17.29
C ILE A 8 15.98 96.22 17.17
N GLU A 9 15.36 96.06 18.32
CA GLU A 9 13.92 96.04 18.49
C GLU A 9 13.52 97.52 18.59
N ASP A 10 12.77 98.07 17.64
CA ASP A 10 11.97 99.28 17.89
C ASP A 10 10.99 99.59 16.73
N SER A 11 9.71 99.34 17.00
CA SER A 11 8.53 100.13 16.60
C SER A 11 7.29 99.27 16.88
N LEU A 12 6.31 99.61 17.71
CA LEU A 12 6.04 100.69 18.66
C LEU A 12 4.63 100.34 19.22
N GLY A 13 4.41 100.37 20.54
CA GLY A 13 3.07 100.18 21.09
C GLY A 13 3.02 99.86 22.57
N LEU A 14 3.45 100.80 23.44
CA LEU A 14 3.37 100.65 24.89
C LEU A 14 1.92 100.71 25.42
N ALA A 15 1.62 99.86 26.40
CA ALA A 15 0.81 100.20 27.57
C ALA A 15 1.45 99.54 28.83
N PRO A 16 1.31 100.15 30.02
CA PRO A 16 2.29 100.02 31.11
C PRO A 16 2.15 98.74 31.94
N ALA A 17 3.28 98.36 32.55
CA ALA A 17 3.37 97.29 33.52
C ALA A 17 2.48 97.55 34.75
N VAL A 18 1.50 96.68 34.98
CA VAL A 18 0.93 96.47 36.32
C VAL A 18 1.78 95.42 37.01
N VAL A 19 2.51 95.87 38.04
CA VAL A 19 3.22 95.02 38.98
C VAL A 19 2.17 94.41 39.93
N MET A 20 1.89 93.12 39.76
CA MET A 20 1.35 92.28 40.84
C MET A 20 2.46 91.31 41.27
N ALA A 21 2.82 91.39 42.56
CA ALA A 21 3.80 90.52 43.19
C ALA A 21 3.19 89.15 43.58
N PRO A 22 4.00 88.24 44.12
CA PRO A 22 4.30 86.92 43.56
C PRO A 22 3.25 85.84 43.90
N SER A 23 2.90 84.99 42.94
CA SER A 23 2.40 83.66 43.25
C SER A 23 3.55 82.67 43.08
N ALA A 24 4.16 82.31 44.21
CA ALA A 24 5.01 81.13 44.30
C ALA A 24 4.14 79.90 44.00
N GLN A 25 4.18 79.41 42.76
CA GLN A 25 3.85 78.02 42.49
C GLN A 25 5.10 77.19 42.75
N PRO A 26 5.06 76.17 43.62
CA PRO A 26 6.14 75.21 43.68
C PRO A 26 6.18 74.51 42.32
N VAL A 27 7.32 74.59 41.64
CA VAL A 27 7.51 73.92 40.35
C VAL A 27 7.36 72.42 40.61
N ALA A 28 6.25 71.84 40.16
CA ALA A 28 5.91 70.42 40.26
C ALA A 28 6.76 69.54 39.33
N GLY A 29 8.09 69.76 39.32
CA GLY A 29 9.03 69.00 38.50
C GLY A 29 9.24 67.55 38.98
N GLY A 30 9.05 67.30 40.27
CA GLY A 30 9.16 65.94 40.85
C GLY A 30 7.97 65.05 40.49
N ALA A 31 6.75 65.56 40.66
CA ALA A 31 5.53 64.78 40.41
C ALA A 31 5.37 64.36 38.93
N ASN A 32 5.75 65.24 38.00
CA ASN A 32 5.67 64.97 36.56
C ASN A 32 6.75 63.97 36.10
N LEU A 33 7.94 63.99 36.74
CA LEU A 33 9.00 63.02 36.48
C LEU A 33 8.65 61.64 37.03
N ASP A 34 8.07 61.57 38.23
CA ASP A 34 7.62 60.33 38.86
C ASP A 34 6.50 59.65 38.06
N GLU A 35 5.56 60.44 37.51
CA GLU A 35 4.49 59.94 36.64
C GLU A 35 5.04 59.38 35.31
N ILE A 36 6.01 60.07 34.70
CA ILE A 36 6.69 59.59 33.48
C ILE A 36 7.48 58.31 33.76
N LEU A 37 8.21 58.24 34.88
CA LEU A 37 8.95 57.03 35.27
C LEU A 37 8.01 55.85 35.56
N SER A 38 6.85 56.08 36.19
CA SER A 38 5.81 55.06 36.38
C SER A 38 5.26 54.56 35.04
N ALA A 39 4.92 55.48 34.12
CA ALA A 39 4.41 55.12 32.81
C ALA A 39 5.43 54.32 31.97
N ILE A 40 6.72 54.65 32.07
CA ILE A 40 7.80 53.89 31.42
C ILE A 40 7.93 52.48 32.04
N GLN A 41 7.79 52.35 33.36
CA GLN A 41 7.83 51.05 34.05
C GLN A 41 6.62 50.18 33.68
N ASP A 42 5.43 50.77 33.57
CA ASP A 42 4.21 50.08 33.13
C ASP A 42 4.30 49.66 31.67
N LEU A 43 4.76 50.54 30.78
CA LEU A 43 4.96 50.21 29.38
C LEU A 43 6.02 49.11 29.22
N ARG A 44 7.13 49.19 29.96
CA ARG A 44 8.13 48.11 30.02
C ARG A 44 7.52 46.79 30.47
N ARG A 45 6.66 46.80 31.49
CA ARG A 45 5.99 45.59 31.99
C ARG A 45 5.03 45.01 30.96
N ILE A 46 4.23 45.84 30.29
CA ILE A 46 3.29 45.42 29.24
C ILE A 46 4.06 44.87 28.04
N THR A 47 5.11 45.56 27.58
CA THR A 47 5.97 45.10 26.49
C THR A 47 6.67 43.79 26.84
N GLN A 48 7.14 43.61 28.08
CA GLN A 48 7.73 42.35 28.54
C GLN A 48 6.70 41.21 28.60
N SER A 49 5.48 41.49 29.06
CA SER A 49 4.38 40.50 29.07
C SER A 49 3.98 40.08 27.66
N SER A 50 3.78 41.06 26.77
CA SER A 50 3.40 40.83 25.37
C SER A 50 4.51 40.13 24.58
N ALA A 51 5.78 40.48 24.83
CA ALA A 51 6.92 39.76 24.26
C ALA A 51 7.00 38.31 24.78
N GLY A 52 6.69 38.08 26.05
CA GLY A 52 6.60 36.72 26.63
C GLY A 52 5.51 35.88 25.98
N GLU A 53 4.30 36.43 25.84
CA GLU A 53 3.15 35.75 25.23
C GLU A 53 3.40 35.39 23.76
N THR A 54 4.04 36.28 22.99
CA THR A 54 4.39 36.03 21.58
C THR A 54 5.49 34.98 21.43
N ILE A 55 6.49 34.98 22.32
CA ILE A 55 7.52 33.93 22.37
C ILE A 55 6.90 32.58 22.72
N ASP A 56 5.98 32.54 23.68
CA ASP A 56 5.30 31.31 24.07
C ASP A 56 4.38 30.77 22.96
N ALA A 57 3.69 31.65 22.23
CA ALA A 57 2.90 31.26 21.06
C ALA A 57 3.78 30.67 19.95
N CYS A 58 4.88 31.37 19.60
CA CYS A 58 5.86 30.89 18.61
C CYS A 58 6.49 29.55 19.03
N ARG A 59 6.76 29.37 20.33
CA ARG A 59 7.26 28.10 20.87
C ARG A 59 6.25 26.95 20.70
N ARG A 60 4.95 27.22 20.89
CA ARG A 60 3.89 26.22 20.68
C ARG A 60 3.78 25.83 19.21
N GLU A 61 3.69 26.80 18.31
CA GLU A 61 3.64 26.56 16.86
C GLU A 61 4.85 25.77 16.37
N LEU A 62 6.05 26.12 16.87
CA LEU A 62 7.27 25.38 16.54
C LEU A 62 7.24 23.93 17.07
N SER A 63 6.71 23.72 18.27
CA SER A 63 6.52 22.38 18.85
C SER A 63 5.54 21.54 18.02
N GLU A 64 4.44 22.13 17.55
CA GLU A 64 3.45 21.47 16.68
C GLU A 64 4.05 21.15 15.31
N ALA A 65 4.81 22.07 14.72
CA ALA A 65 5.52 21.83 13.46
C ALA A 65 6.56 20.70 13.58
N PHE A 66 7.28 20.61 14.71
CA PHE A 66 8.20 19.49 14.96
C PHE A 66 7.47 18.16 15.17
N ALA A 67 6.33 18.17 15.85
CA ALA A 67 5.50 16.97 16.00
C ALA A 67 5.00 16.48 14.64
N MET A 68 4.46 17.38 13.80
CA MET A 68 4.02 17.05 12.45
C MET A 68 5.17 16.55 11.56
N ARG A 69 6.36 17.17 11.65
CA ARG A 69 7.54 16.68 10.93
C ARG A 69 7.90 15.25 11.37
N SER A 70 7.88 14.97 12.67
CA SER A 70 8.13 13.64 13.19
C SER A 70 7.11 12.61 12.67
N GLU A 71 5.83 12.97 12.59
CA GLU A 71 4.80 12.10 12.01
C GLU A 71 5.03 11.85 10.52
N LEU A 72 5.40 12.89 9.76
CA LEU A 72 5.74 12.77 8.34
C LEU A 72 6.98 11.88 8.12
N ASP A 73 8.00 11.98 8.99
CA ASP A 73 9.18 11.13 8.94
C ASP A 73 8.82 9.66 9.16
N VAL A 74 7.90 9.37 10.10
CA VAL A 74 7.37 8.01 10.32
C VAL A 74 6.60 7.51 9.10
N MET A 75 5.73 8.33 8.50
CA MET A 75 5.00 7.96 7.28
C MET A 75 5.95 7.70 6.10
N LYS A 76 6.97 8.54 5.93
CA LYS A 76 7.99 8.37 4.89
C LYS A 76 8.76 7.06 5.05
N ALA A 77 9.15 6.73 6.29
CA ALA A 77 9.83 5.48 6.58
C ALA A 77 8.95 4.27 6.24
N ALA A 78 7.67 4.31 6.64
CA ALA A 78 6.71 3.26 6.32
C ALA A 78 6.52 3.09 4.80
N ILE A 79 6.35 4.19 4.05
CA ILE A 79 6.19 4.15 2.59
C ILE A 79 7.44 3.57 1.91
N THR A 80 8.64 3.95 2.38
CA THR A 80 9.90 3.44 1.82
C THR A 80 10.04 1.94 2.05
N ASN A 81 9.73 1.45 3.26
CA ASN A 81 9.76 0.02 3.55
C ASN A 81 8.76 -0.75 2.67
N THR A 82 7.52 -0.27 2.55
CA THR A 82 6.51 -0.90 1.69
C THR A 82 6.92 -0.90 0.23
N ARG A 83 7.60 0.15 -0.24
CA ARG A 83 8.15 0.25 -1.59
C ARG A 83 9.19 -0.85 -1.83
N ASP A 84 10.10 -1.06 -0.89
CA ASP A 84 11.15 -2.07 -0.98
C ASP A 84 10.57 -3.49 -0.94
N GLU A 85 9.55 -3.74 -0.09
CA GLU A 85 8.83 -5.01 -0.04
C GLU A 85 8.12 -5.33 -1.37
N ILE A 86 7.42 -4.36 -1.97
CA ILE A 86 6.74 -4.56 -3.25
C ILE A 86 7.71 -4.81 -4.38
N ALA A 87 8.85 -4.11 -4.39
CA ALA A 87 9.89 -4.41 -5.36
C ALA A 87 10.43 -5.82 -5.17
N ALA A 88 10.72 -6.25 -3.94
CA ALA A 88 11.16 -7.63 -3.68
C ALA A 88 10.16 -8.67 -4.20
N LEU A 89 8.86 -8.44 -3.99
CA LEU A 89 7.80 -9.28 -4.56
C LEU A 89 7.82 -9.29 -6.08
N TYR A 90 7.98 -8.14 -6.73
CA TYR A 90 8.04 -8.04 -8.19
C TYR A 90 9.24 -8.78 -8.80
N HIS A 91 10.42 -8.73 -8.17
CA HIS A 91 11.59 -9.51 -8.63
C HIS A 91 11.38 -11.02 -8.50
N SER A 92 10.69 -11.45 -7.44
CA SER A 92 10.33 -12.86 -7.32
C SER A 92 9.37 -13.30 -8.43
N GLU A 93 8.57 -12.37 -8.94
CA GLU A 93 7.63 -12.60 -10.04
C GLU A 93 8.31 -12.67 -11.40
N SER A 94 9.24 -11.75 -11.69
CA SER A 94 9.97 -11.71 -12.97
C SER A 94 10.88 -12.91 -13.21
N ASN A 95 11.33 -13.59 -12.14
CA ASN A 95 12.16 -14.80 -12.22
C ASN A 95 11.38 -16.08 -12.53
N GLY A 96 10.11 -15.98 -12.95
CA GLY A 96 9.31 -17.13 -13.40
C GLY A 96 8.87 -18.07 -12.27
N LYS A 97 9.11 -17.72 -11.00
CA LYS A 97 8.59 -18.41 -9.80
C LYS A 97 7.51 -17.59 -9.09
N GLY A 98 6.95 -16.62 -9.81
CA GLY A 98 5.97 -15.67 -9.29
C GLY A 98 4.61 -16.26 -8.96
N MET A 99 3.83 -15.45 -8.26
CA MET A 99 2.43 -15.73 -7.97
C MET A 99 1.60 -15.95 -9.25
N ARG A 100 1.88 -15.20 -10.32
CA ARG A 100 1.28 -15.43 -11.65
C ARG A 100 1.55 -16.82 -12.20
N ARG A 101 2.82 -17.22 -12.21
CA ARG A 101 3.20 -18.57 -12.66
C ARG A 101 2.46 -19.65 -11.87
N ALA A 102 2.45 -19.53 -10.54
CA ALA A 102 1.76 -20.49 -9.70
C ALA A 102 0.24 -20.51 -9.94
N ALA A 103 -0.37 -19.36 -10.24
CA ALA A 103 -1.79 -19.27 -10.60
C ALA A 103 -2.08 -19.95 -11.94
N ASP A 104 -1.22 -19.74 -12.94
CA ASP A 104 -1.35 -20.37 -14.27
C ASP A 104 -1.15 -21.89 -14.18
N GLU A 105 -0.12 -22.36 -13.47
CA GLU A 105 0.12 -23.79 -13.22
C GLU A 105 -1.05 -24.45 -12.50
N LEU A 106 -1.60 -23.78 -11.47
CA LEU A 106 -2.74 -24.28 -10.73
C LEU A 106 -4.02 -24.30 -11.59
N GLY A 107 -4.20 -23.31 -12.46
CA GLY A 107 -5.27 -23.30 -13.46
C GLY A 107 -5.15 -24.46 -14.47
N ALA A 108 -3.92 -24.75 -14.93
CA ALA A 108 -3.65 -25.88 -15.81
C ALA A 108 -3.95 -27.23 -15.13
N VAL A 109 -3.60 -27.38 -13.85
CA VAL A 109 -3.96 -28.56 -13.05
C VAL A 109 -5.48 -28.72 -12.98
N VAL A 110 -6.22 -27.67 -12.64
CA VAL A 110 -7.69 -27.73 -12.58
C VAL A 110 -8.27 -28.16 -13.92
N GLY A 111 -7.89 -27.48 -15.01
CA GLY A 111 -8.40 -27.81 -16.34
C GLY A 111 -8.06 -29.24 -16.79
N SER A 112 -6.86 -29.74 -16.46
CA SER A 112 -6.48 -31.13 -16.73
C SER A 112 -7.32 -32.12 -15.94
N THR A 113 -7.55 -31.84 -14.64
CA THR A 113 -8.38 -32.71 -13.78
C THR A 113 -9.86 -32.69 -14.18
N GLU A 114 -10.39 -31.56 -14.64
CA GLU A 114 -11.75 -31.47 -15.18
C GLU A 114 -11.91 -32.31 -16.45
N ARG A 115 -10.94 -32.23 -17.39
CA ARG A 115 -10.95 -33.07 -18.60
C ARG A 115 -10.88 -34.56 -18.26
N ALA A 116 -9.97 -34.95 -17.37
CA ALA A 116 -9.84 -36.33 -16.92
C ALA A 116 -11.13 -36.84 -16.25
N THR A 117 -11.79 -35.99 -15.46
CA THR A 117 -13.06 -36.32 -14.80
C THR A 117 -14.19 -36.46 -15.82
N SER A 118 -14.25 -35.60 -16.83
CA SER A 118 -15.21 -35.72 -17.94
C SER A 118 -15.05 -37.06 -18.69
N THR A 119 -13.81 -37.44 -19.02
CA THR A 119 -13.52 -38.75 -19.63
C THR A 119 -13.93 -39.91 -18.72
N LEU A 120 -13.68 -39.80 -17.41
CA LEU A 120 -14.08 -40.83 -16.45
C LEU A 120 -15.60 -40.97 -16.36
N LEU A 121 -16.34 -39.85 -16.35
CA LEU A 121 -17.80 -39.84 -16.34
C LEU A 121 -18.37 -40.52 -17.59
N THR A 122 -17.85 -40.21 -18.79
CA THR A 122 -18.26 -40.90 -20.02
C THR A 122 -17.97 -42.41 -19.96
N ALA A 123 -16.81 -42.81 -19.44
CA ALA A 123 -16.49 -44.23 -19.28
C ALA A 123 -17.45 -44.93 -18.28
N LEU A 124 -17.89 -44.24 -17.23
CA LEU A 124 -18.88 -44.75 -16.28
C LEU A 124 -20.26 -44.90 -16.92
N GLU A 125 -20.67 -43.95 -17.76
CA GLU A 125 -21.92 -44.02 -18.55
C GLU A 125 -21.91 -45.25 -19.49
N ASP A 126 -20.78 -45.51 -20.16
CA ASP A 126 -20.63 -46.68 -21.04
C ASP A 126 -20.66 -48.01 -20.27
N ILE A 127 -20.04 -48.04 -19.08
CA ILE A 127 -20.09 -49.20 -18.17
C ILE A 127 -21.53 -49.44 -17.71
N GLU A 128 -22.24 -48.39 -17.32
CA GLU A 128 -23.63 -48.46 -16.88
C GLU A 128 -24.55 -48.98 -17.99
N ALA A 129 -24.42 -48.43 -19.21
CA ALA A 129 -25.17 -48.87 -20.38
C ALA A 129 -24.92 -50.36 -20.68
N SER A 130 -23.66 -50.78 -20.66
CA SER A 130 -23.27 -52.18 -20.88
C SER A 130 -23.81 -53.12 -19.80
N ALA A 131 -23.74 -52.69 -18.52
CA ALA A 131 -24.29 -53.44 -17.40
C ALA A 131 -25.82 -53.58 -17.51
N ASN A 132 -26.53 -52.54 -17.94
CA ASN A 132 -27.98 -52.59 -18.17
C ASN A 132 -28.37 -53.51 -19.33
N ILE A 133 -27.61 -53.55 -20.42
CA ILE A 133 -27.80 -54.52 -21.51
C ILE A 133 -27.63 -55.95 -20.98
N LEU A 134 -26.59 -56.20 -20.18
CA LEU A 134 -26.37 -57.50 -19.55
C LEU A 134 -27.51 -57.89 -18.62
N ARG A 135 -28.02 -56.93 -17.84
CA ARG A 135 -29.17 -57.11 -16.93
C ARG A 135 -30.44 -57.55 -17.66
N ALA A 136 -30.71 -56.93 -18.81
CA ALA A 136 -31.86 -57.26 -19.66
C ALA A 136 -31.70 -58.61 -20.38
N GLY A 137 -30.46 -59.14 -20.44
CA GLY A 137 -30.17 -60.47 -20.97
C GLY A 137 -30.61 -61.60 -20.02
N ASN A 138 -30.63 -62.83 -20.56
CA ASN A 138 -31.07 -64.01 -19.81
C ASN A 138 -29.92 -64.60 -18.95
N LEU A 139 -29.30 -63.77 -18.11
CA LEU A 139 -28.26 -64.20 -17.18
C LEU A 139 -28.86 -65.04 -16.03
N GLY A 140 -28.13 -66.05 -15.57
CA GLY A 140 -28.46 -66.76 -14.34
C GLY A 140 -28.36 -65.85 -13.10
N LYS A 141 -28.95 -66.27 -11.97
CA LYS A 141 -29.03 -65.47 -10.74
C LYS A 141 -27.69 -64.87 -10.29
N GLY A 142 -26.62 -65.67 -10.28
CA GLY A 142 -25.29 -65.18 -9.90
C GLY A 142 -24.67 -64.18 -10.90
N GLY A 143 -25.14 -64.15 -12.15
CA GLY A 143 -24.78 -63.11 -13.12
C GLY A 143 -25.53 -61.81 -12.87
N GLN A 144 -26.83 -61.90 -12.56
CA GLN A 144 -27.65 -60.74 -12.17
C GLN A 144 -27.09 -60.06 -10.91
N ASP A 145 -26.76 -60.84 -9.87
CA ASP A 145 -26.18 -60.30 -8.63
C ASP A 145 -24.86 -59.54 -8.88
N LYS A 146 -24.05 -59.97 -9.86
CA LYS A 146 -22.81 -59.27 -10.24
C LYS A 146 -23.07 -57.97 -10.99
N VAL A 147 -24.10 -57.94 -11.84
CA VAL A 147 -24.51 -56.72 -12.55
C VAL A 147 -24.99 -55.67 -11.56
N ASP A 148 -25.79 -56.05 -10.57
CA ASP A 148 -26.23 -55.13 -9.51
C ASP A 148 -25.02 -54.55 -8.74
N VAL A 149 -24.02 -55.39 -8.41
CA VAL A 149 -22.76 -54.90 -7.78
C VAL A 149 -22.01 -53.92 -8.67
N ILE A 150 -21.97 -54.11 -10.00
CA ILE A 150 -21.32 -53.17 -10.91
C ILE A 150 -22.05 -51.83 -10.90
N LEU A 151 -23.38 -51.84 -11.01
CA LEU A 151 -24.21 -50.62 -11.01
C LEU A 151 -24.06 -49.84 -9.70
N ASP A 152 -24.03 -50.54 -8.56
CA ASP A 152 -23.77 -49.91 -7.25
C ASP A 152 -22.40 -49.22 -7.20
N ARG A 153 -21.37 -49.81 -7.85
CA ARG A 153 -20.03 -49.20 -7.90
C ARG A 153 -19.96 -48.00 -8.83
N VAL A 154 -20.71 -48.02 -9.93
CA VAL A 154 -20.84 -46.87 -10.83
C VAL A 154 -21.46 -45.68 -10.10
N ILE A 155 -22.51 -45.90 -9.29
CA ILE A 155 -23.14 -44.84 -8.47
C ILE A 155 -22.12 -44.21 -7.52
N VAL A 156 -21.35 -45.03 -6.79
CA VAL A 156 -20.29 -44.53 -5.89
C VAL A 156 -19.24 -43.70 -6.64
N ALA A 157 -18.90 -44.10 -7.87
CA ALA A 157 -17.94 -43.37 -8.69
C ALA A 157 -18.50 -42.00 -9.15
N TYR A 158 -19.78 -41.91 -9.54
CA TYR A 158 -20.43 -40.62 -9.84
C TYR A 158 -20.40 -39.68 -8.63
N GLU A 159 -20.71 -40.18 -7.43
CA GLU A 159 -20.67 -39.39 -6.20
C GLU A 159 -19.26 -38.86 -5.91
N ALA A 160 -18.23 -39.68 -6.12
CA ALA A 160 -16.84 -39.28 -5.95
C ALA A 160 -16.42 -38.17 -6.94
N CYS A 161 -16.85 -38.28 -8.21
CA CYS A 161 -16.57 -37.25 -9.23
C CYS A 161 -17.22 -35.90 -8.88
N ASN A 162 -18.40 -35.91 -8.27
CA ASN A 162 -19.07 -34.68 -7.83
C ASN A 162 -18.27 -33.93 -6.75
N PHE A 163 -17.51 -34.63 -5.90
CA PHE A 163 -16.59 -33.98 -4.95
C PHE A 163 -15.35 -33.38 -5.62
N GLN A 164 -14.92 -33.91 -6.77
CA GLN A 164 -13.84 -33.32 -7.56
C GLN A 164 -14.27 -31.95 -8.11
N ASP A 165 -15.51 -31.81 -8.60
CA ASP A 165 -16.03 -30.54 -9.10
C ASP A 165 -15.97 -29.43 -8.04
N LEU A 166 -16.39 -29.73 -6.81
CA LEU A 166 -16.30 -28.77 -5.70
C LEU A 166 -14.84 -28.37 -5.38
N THR A 167 -13.90 -29.30 -5.56
CA THR A 167 -12.47 -29.03 -5.37
C THR A 167 -11.94 -28.13 -6.49
N GLY A 168 -12.31 -28.39 -7.74
CA GLY A 168 -12.00 -27.54 -8.88
C GLY A 168 -12.49 -26.10 -8.68
N GLN A 169 -13.75 -25.92 -8.28
CA GLN A 169 -14.32 -24.60 -7.98
C GLN A 169 -13.55 -23.84 -6.88
N ARG A 170 -13.17 -24.54 -5.80
CA ARG A 170 -12.39 -23.94 -4.69
C ARG A 170 -11.02 -23.49 -5.17
N ILE A 171 -10.34 -24.30 -5.97
CA ILE A 171 -9.04 -23.97 -6.53
C ILE A 171 -9.17 -22.79 -7.50
N SER A 172 -10.15 -22.78 -8.40
CA SER A 172 -10.43 -21.65 -9.30
C SER A 172 -10.66 -20.35 -8.53
N LYS A 173 -11.30 -20.40 -7.36
CA LYS A 173 -11.45 -19.23 -6.49
C LYS A 173 -10.10 -18.74 -5.94
N ILE A 174 -9.20 -19.64 -5.58
CA ILE A 174 -7.84 -19.28 -5.14
C ILE A 174 -7.07 -18.62 -6.28
N VAL A 175 -7.09 -19.20 -7.48
CA VAL A 175 -6.46 -18.65 -8.69
C VAL A 175 -6.97 -17.22 -8.96
N ASN A 176 -8.28 -16.99 -8.87
CA ASN A 176 -8.86 -15.66 -9.05
C ASN A 176 -8.39 -14.64 -8.00
N VAL A 177 -8.19 -15.06 -6.75
CA VAL A 177 -7.63 -14.19 -5.70
C VAL A 177 -6.17 -13.85 -6.00
N MET A 178 -5.37 -14.83 -6.44
CA MET A 178 -3.98 -14.59 -6.83
C MET A 178 -3.88 -13.59 -7.99
N SER A 179 -4.70 -13.75 -9.03
CA SER A 179 -4.78 -12.80 -10.15
C SER A 179 -5.23 -11.40 -9.72
N PHE A 180 -6.15 -11.31 -8.74
CA PHE A 180 -6.54 -10.02 -8.18
C PHE A 180 -5.40 -9.33 -7.44
N VAL A 181 -4.62 -10.08 -6.64
CA VAL A 181 -3.46 -9.54 -5.91
C VAL A 181 -2.40 -9.05 -6.90
N GLU A 182 -2.10 -9.83 -7.93
CA GLU A 182 -1.20 -9.42 -9.01
C GLU A 182 -1.67 -8.12 -9.69
N SER A 183 -2.92 -8.08 -10.12
CA SER A 183 -3.52 -6.88 -10.74
C SER A 183 -3.46 -5.65 -9.83
N HIS A 184 -3.41 -5.86 -8.51
CA HIS A 184 -3.25 -4.78 -7.55
C HIS A 184 -1.78 -4.34 -7.43
N LEU A 185 -0.84 -5.29 -7.38
CA LEU A 185 0.60 -5.02 -7.39
C LEU A 185 1.00 -4.23 -8.64
N ASP A 186 0.51 -4.62 -9.83
CA ASP A 186 0.76 -3.88 -11.08
C ASP A 186 0.32 -2.42 -11.01
N ARG A 187 -0.84 -2.15 -10.40
CA ARG A 187 -1.33 -0.78 -10.22
C ARG A 187 -0.47 0.01 -9.25
N MET A 188 -0.02 -0.62 -8.15
CA MET A 188 0.88 0.03 -7.19
C MET A 188 2.22 0.37 -7.86
N ILE A 189 2.78 -0.58 -8.61
CA ILE A 189 4.03 -0.38 -9.35
C ILE A 189 3.86 0.72 -10.40
N SER A 190 2.79 0.69 -11.18
CA SER A 190 2.49 1.73 -12.17
C SER A 190 2.37 3.11 -11.53
N ALA A 191 1.64 3.23 -10.40
CA ALA A 191 1.49 4.49 -9.69
C ALA A 191 2.82 5.07 -9.17
N TRP A 192 3.76 4.20 -8.77
CA TRP A 192 5.06 4.61 -8.25
C TRP A 192 6.15 4.73 -9.30
N SER A 193 6.00 4.09 -10.45
CA SER A 193 6.95 4.18 -11.57
C SER A 193 7.07 5.60 -12.17
N GLY A 194 6.08 6.46 -11.92
CA GLY A 194 6.12 7.88 -12.27
C GLY A 194 6.78 8.79 -11.22
N LEU A 195 7.19 8.24 -10.06
CA LEU A 195 7.91 8.94 -9.01
C LEU A 195 9.39 8.52 -9.07
N ASP A 196 10.29 9.50 -9.16
CA ASP A 196 11.73 9.25 -9.33
C ASP A 196 12.29 8.24 -8.30
N GLY A 197 13.10 7.29 -8.78
CA GLY A 197 13.87 6.35 -7.96
C GLY A 197 13.19 5.02 -7.61
N PHE A 198 11.90 4.80 -7.93
CA PHE A 198 11.29 3.46 -7.79
C PHE A 198 11.64 2.55 -8.97
N ARG A 199 11.71 3.11 -10.18
CA ARG A 199 12.12 2.36 -11.37
C ARG A 199 13.53 1.80 -11.23
N ASP A 200 14.47 2.58 -10.71
CA ASP A 200 15.83 2.12 -10.46
C ASP A 200 15.90 0.99 -9.41
N LEU A 201 14.94 0.94 -8.48
CA LEU A 201 14.85 -0.08 -7.45
C LEU A 201 14.23 -1.39 -7.98
N ILE A 202 13.38 -1.31 -9.02
CA ILE A 202 12.89 -2.45 -9.79
C ILE A 202 13.91 -2.94 -10.83
N ASP A 203 14.64 -2.04 -11.48
CA ASP A 203 15.60 -2.41 -12.52
C ASP A 203 16.94 -2.89 -11.91
N GLY A 204 17.24 -2.47 -10.68
CA GLY A 204 18.51 -2.74 -9.99
C GLY A 204 18.49 -3.91 -9.00
N GLY A 205 17.37 -4.62 -8.83
CA GLY A 205 17.33 -5.74 -7.90
C GLY A 205 18.19 -6.90 -8.38
N VAL A 206 18.96 -7.41 -7.44
CA VAL A 206 19.91 -8.52 -7.62
C VAL A 206 19.14 -9.73 -8.14
N GLU A 207 19.53 -10.26 -9.30
CA GLU A 207 19.11 -11.60 -9.74
C GLU A 207 19.34 -12.55 -8.57
N ALA A 208 18.26 -13.09 -8.01
CA ALA A 208 18.37 -14.09 -6.97
C ALA A 208 19.17 -15.25 -7.57
N VAL A 209 20.41 -15.45 -7.08
CA VAL A 209 21.26 -16.57 -7.48
C VAL A 209 20.49 -17.83 -7.13
N ILE A 210 19.89 -18.46 -8.13
CA ILE A 210 19.21 -19.75 -7.96
C ILE A 210 20.34 -20.76 -7.76
N ASP A 211 20.46 -21.26 -6.54
CA ASP A 211 21.34 -22.40 -6.25
C ASP A 211 20.78 -23.62 -7.01
N PRO A 212 21.54 -24.20 -7.96
CA PRO A 212 21.08 -25.35 -8.74
C PRO A 212 20.84 -26.61 -7.89
N ASP A 213 21.37 -26.67 -6.66
CA ASP A 213 21.12 -27.75 -5.70
C ASP A 213 19.99 -27.45 -4.70
N ASP A 214 19.26 -26.32 -4.85
CA ASP A 214 18.08 -26.02 -4.03
C ASP A 214 16.95 -27.02 -4.37
N GLU A 215 16.52 -27.81 -3.39
CA GLU A 215 15.37 -28.74 -3.51
C GLU A 215 14.09 -28.02 -3.99
N ARG A 216 13.95 -26.71 -3.73
CA ARG A 216 12.84 -25.90 -4.26
C ARG A 216 12.88 -25.75 -5.77
N SER A 217 14.04 -25.90 -6.40
CA SER A 217 14.19 -25.93 -7.85
C SER A 217 13.66 -27.23 -8.48
N LEU A 218 13.43 -28.28 -7.70
CA LEU A 218 12.82 -29.53 -8.14
C LEU A 218 11.28 -29.50 -8.07
N LEU A 219 10.71 -28.58 -7.29
CA LEU A 219 9.27 -28.39 -7.13
C LEU A 219 8.71 -27.46 -8.21
N ASN A 220 8.64 -27.95 -9.44
CA ASN A 220 8.01 -27.23 -10.56
C ASN A 220 6.57 -27.73 -10.74
N GLY A 221 5.63 -26.83 -11.04
CA GLY A 221 4.30 -27.22 -11.48
C GLY A 221 4.31 -27.82 -12.90
N PRO A 222 3.16 -28.27 -13.40
CA PRO A 222 3.07 -28.75 -14.76
C PRO A 222 3.52 -27.68 -15.75
N LYS A 223 4.23 -28.10 -16.79
CA LYS A 223 4.57 -27.21 -17.90
C LYS A 223 3.30 -26.73 -18.59
N LEU A 224 3.19 -25.42 -18.75
CA LEU A 224 2.13 -24.79 -19.53
C LEU A 224 2.35 -25.05 -21.02
N ASP A 225 1.31 -24.89 -21.83
CA ASP A 225 1.34 -25.20 -23.27
C ASP A 225 2.41 -24.38 -24.02
N GLU A 226 2.72 -23.18 -23.54
CA GLU A 226 3.74 -22.30 -24.14
C GLU A 226 5.17 -22.57 -23.62
N ASP A 227 5.34 -23.46 -22.64
CA ASP A 227 6.64 -23.73 -22.05
C ASP A 227 7.53 -24.59 -22.97
N PRO A 228 8.83 -24.29 -23.08
CA PRO A 228 9.78 -25.11 -23.81
C PRO A 228 9.79 -26.57 -23.31
N GLY A 229 9.55 -27.50 -24.23
CA GLY A 229 9.49 -28.94 -23.93
C GLY A 229 8.27 -29.33 -23.11
N HIS A 230 7.14 -28.61 -23.24
CA HIS A 230 5.80 -29.16 -23.03
C HIS A 230 5.63 -30.37 -23.95
N VAL A 231 5.05 -31.44 -23.41
CA VAL A 231 4.78 -32.69 -24.13
C VAL A 231 3.28 -32.84 -24.17
N ASP A 232 2.70 -32.86 -25.36
CA ASP A 232 1.26 -33.00 -25.52
C ASP A 232 0.84 -34.48 -25.64
N GLN A 233 -0.48 -34.72 -25.65
CA GLN A 233 -1.00 -36.09 -25.75
C GLN A 233 -0.60 -36.77 -27.08
N SER A 234 -0.39 -36.01 -28.15
CA SER A 234 0.00 -36.57 -29.45
C SER A 234 1.45 -37.07 -29.45
N ASP A 235 2.33 -36.40 -28.71
CA ASP A 235 3.70 -36.87 -28.46
C ASP A 235 3.72 -38.18 -27.68
N ILE A 236 2.82 -38.32 -26.69
CA ILE A 236 2.67 -39.56 -25.91
C ILE A 236 2.11 -40.67 -26.79
N ASP A 237 1.07 -40.39 -27.56
CA ASP A 237 0.44 -41.37 -28.45
C ASP A 237 1.45 -41.85 -29.51
N ALA A 238 2.36 -40.99 -29.99
CA ALA A 238 3.44 -41.37 -30.90
C ALA A 238 4.51 -42.30 -30.28
N LEU A 239 4.64 -42.33 -28.96
CA LEU A 239 5.56 -43.21 -28.23
C LEU A 239 4.98 -44.61 -27.97
N PHE A 240 3.64 -44.73 -27.90
CA PHE A 240 2.96 -45.97 -27.51
C PHE A 240 1.98 -46.53 -28.56
N GLY A 241 1.76 -45.81 -29.67
CA GLY A 241 0.88 -46.17 -30.79
C GLY A 241 1.54 -46.94 -31.93
#